data_AF-A0A8J6Z507-F1
#
_entry.id   AF-A0A8J6Z507-F1
#
_cell.length_a   1.000
_cell.length_b   1.000
_cell.length_c   1.000
_cell.angle_alpha   90.00
_cell.angle_beta   90.00
_cell.angle_gamma   90.00
#
_symmetry.space_group_name_H-M   'P 1'
#
loop_
_entity.id
_entity.type
_entity.pdbx_description
1 polymer ?
#
loop_
_entity_poly.entity_id
_entity_poly.type
_entity_poly.pdbx_seq_one_letter_code
_entity_poly.pdbx_strand_id
1 'polypeptide(L)'
;MKGKFLAAITLAMTLLLAGCGGGDKPAEKPAEKPAAGSETTLKIGATPAPHAEILEQIKPDLKEKGINLEIVEFNDYVQPNIALNDRELDANFFQPEPYLNDF
;
A
#
# COMPACT_ATOMS: atom_id res chain seq x y z
N MET A 1 9.93 -14.20 54.94
CA MET A 1 10.82 -13.08 55.29
C MET A 1 11.26 -12.39 54.00
N LYS A 2 11.27 -11.06 54.02
CA LYS A 2 11.44 -10.17 52.87
C LYS A 2 12.86 -10.28 52.30
N GLY A 3 12.98 -10.35 50.98
CA GLY A 3 14.26 -10.31 50.28
C GLY A 3 14.06 -9.89 48.82
N LYS A 4 13.77 -8.61 48.61
CA LYS A 4 13.86 -7.94 47.30
C LYS A 4 15.31 -7.49 47.12
N PHE A 5 16.01 -7.81 46.03
CA PHE A 5 17.08 -6.95 45.48
C PHE A 5 17.32 -7.22 43.99
N LEU A 6 16.88 -6.23 43.20
CA LEU A 6 17.33 -5.70 41.90
C LEU A 6 17.89 -6.61 40.79
N ALA A 7 17.12 -6.63 39.70
CA ALA A 7 17.51 -7.03 38.36
C ALA A 7 18.45 -6.00 37.70
N ALA A 8 19.36 -6.54 36.89
CA ALA A 8 20.37 -5.85 36.11
C ALA A 8 19.78 -4.96 35.00
N ILE A 9 20.30 -3.74 34.87
CA ILE A 9 20.20 -2.93 33.65
C ILE A 9 21.62 -2.43 33.35
N THR A 10 22.33 -3.19 32.53
CA THR A 10 23.57 -2.74 31.89
C THR A 10 23.23 -1.91 30.66
N LEU A 11 23.39 -0.61 30.85
CA LEU A 11 23.48 0.45 29.86
C LEU A 11 24.73 0.24 28.97
N ALA A 12 24.56 0.04 27.67
CA ALA A 12 25.53 0.41 26.64
C ALA A 12 25.00 0.10 25.22
N MET A 13 24.60 1.12 24.47
CA MET A 13 25.00 1.28 23.07
C MET A 13 24.64 2.68 22.56
N THR A 14 25.60 3.58 22.68
CA THR A 14 25.69 4.79 21.87
C THR A 14 26.37 4.45 20.55
N LEU A 15 25.69 4.71 19.44
CA LEU A 15 26.32 5.17 18.21
C LEU A 15 25.46 6.30 17.62
N LEU A 16 25.83 7.52 18.00
CA LEU A 16 25.48 8.74 17.29
C LEU A 16 26.37 8.80 16.04
N LEU A 17 25.79 8.58 14.85
CA LEU A 17 26.36 9.10 13.61
C LEU A 17 25.60 10.39 13.25
N ALA A 18 26.10 11.50 13.78
CA ALA A 18 25.84 12.83 13.22
C ALA A 18 26.77 13.03 12.01
N GLY A 19 26.27 12.71 10.82
CA GLY A 19 26.89 13.05 9.54
C GLY A 19 26.05 14.12 8.85
N CYS A 20 26.40 15.39 9.06
CA CYS A 20 25.83 16.52 8.34
C CYS A 20 26.62 16.73 7.04
N GLY A 21 25.96 16.55 5.90
CA GLY A 21 26.44 16.90 4.56
C GLY A 21 25.22 17.17 3.69
N GLY A 22 25.00 18.43 3.33
CA GLY A 22 23.73 18.96 2.86
C GLY A 22 23.20 18.37 1.54
N GLY A 23 21.87 18.40 1.45
CA GLY A 23 21.07 18.03 0.28
C GLY A 23 19.74 17.43 0.71
N ASP A 24 18.70 18.26 0.87
CA ASP A 24 17.32 17.87 1.12
C ASP A 24 16.84 16.81 0.11
N LYS A 25 16.81 15.55 0.55
CA LYS A 25 16.02 14.47 -0.03
C LYS A 25 15.30 13.77 1.13
N PRO A 26 13.97 13.62 1.09
CA PRO A 26 13.28 12.75 2.04
C PRO A 26 13.93 11.36 1.96
N ALA A 27 14.37 10.85 3.11
CA ALA A 27 14.84 9.48 3.20
C ALA A 27 13.70 8.54 2.83
N GLU A 28 13.78 7.90 1.67
CA GLU A 28 12.93 6.76 1.34
C GLU A 28 13.21 5.68 2.39
N LYS A 29 12.20 5.43 3.23
CA LYS A 29 12.16 4.28 4.13
C LYS A 29 12.42 3.04 3.26
N PRO A 30 13.40 2.18 3.56
CA PRO A 30 13.59 0.94 2.82
C PRO A 30 12.24 0.20 2.79
N ALA A 31 11.78 -0.15 1.59
CA ALA A 31 10.57 -0.95 1.43
C ALA A 31 10.71 -2.21 2.28
N GLU A 32 9.93 -2.30 3.36
CA GLU A 32 9.85 -3.49 4.19
C GLU A 32 9.41 -4.64 3.28
N LYS A 33 10.32 -5.61 3.08
CA LYS A 33 9.99 -6.85 2.38
C LYS A 33 8.79 -7.46 3.12
N PRO A 34 7.66 -7.77 2.45
CA PRO A 34 6.50 -8.35 3.11
C PRO A 34 6.94 -9.60 3.87
N ALA A 35 6.58 -9.67 5.15
CA ALA A 35 6.79 -10.86 5.95
C ALA A 35 6.14 -12.05 5.23
N ALA A 36 6.87 -13.16 5.12
CA ALA A 36 6.36 -14.37 4.49
C ALA A 36 5.03 -14.78 5.15
N GLY A 37 3.92 -14.62 4.42
CA GLY A 37 2.57 -14.95 4.87
C GLY A 37 1.55 -13.81 4.84
N SER A 38 1.92 -12.55 4.57
CA SER A 38 0.93 -11.48 4.39
C SER A 38 0.54 -11.34 2.91
N GLU A 39 -0.61 -11.87 2.53
CA GLU A 39 -1.24 -11.48 1.25
C GLU A 39 -1.57 -9.99 1.29
N THR A 40 -1.17 -9.26 0.25
CA THR A 40 -1.51 -7.84 0.10
C THR A 40 -2.81 -7.73 -0.69
N THR A 41 -3.85 -7.15 -0.11
CA THR A 41 -5.07 -6.84 -0.87
C THR A 41 -4.84 -5.60 -1.73
N LEU A 42 -5.27 -5.68 -2.99
CA LEU A 42 -5.31 -4.56 -3.93
C LEU A 42 -6.75 -4.39 -4.40
N LYS A 43 -7.40 -3.30 -4.01
CA LYS A 43 -8.80 -3.01 -4.31
C LYS A 43 -8.92 -2.00 -5.45
N ILE A 44 -9.46 -2.44 -6.59
CA ILE A 44 -9.56 -1.64 -7.82
C ILE A 44 -11.01 -1.38 -8.19
N GLY A 45 -11.37 -0.12 -8.40
CA GLY A 45 -12.65 0.25 -9.00
C GLY A 45 -12.61 0.17 -10.53
N ALA A 46 -13.59 -0.45 -11.17
CA ALA A 46 -13.63 -0.61 -12.62
C ALA A 46 -15.06 -0.58 -13.17
N THR A 47 -15.24 -0.30 -14.46
CA THR A 47 -16.55 -0.52 -15.12
C THR A 47 -16.67 -1.98 -15.56
N PRO A 48 -17.89 -2.55 -15.66
CA PRO A 48 -18.07 -3.98 -15.91
C PRO A 48 -17.34 -4.49 -17.16
N ALA A 49 -17.51 -3.81 -18.29
CA ALA A 49 -16.78 -4.11 -19.52
C ALA A 49 -16.12 -2.85 -20.11
N PRO A 50 -14.92 -2.98 -20.71
CA PRO A 50 -14.06 -4.18 -20.71
C PRO A 50 -13.20 -4.32 -19.43
N HIS A 51 -13.24 -3.34 -18.51
CA HIS A 51 -12.19 -3.18 -17.50
C HIS A 51 -12.20 -4.27 -16.41
N ALA A 52 -13.37 -4.56 -15.82
CA ALA A 52 -13.46 -5.64 -14.83
C ALA A 52 -13.15 -7.00 -15.47
N GLU A 53 -13.63 -7.26 -16.68
CA GLU A 53 -13.31 -8.49 -17.44
C GLU A 53 -11.80 -8.69 -17.60
N ILE A 54 -11.05 -7.63 -17.94
CA ILE A 54 -9.57 -7.67 -18.05
C ILE A 54 -8.94 -7.95 -16.68
N LEU A 55 -9.42 -7.29 -15.62
CA LEU A 55 -8.91 -7.48 -14.26
C LEU A 55 -9.14 -8.91 -13.75
N GLU A 56 -10.28 -9.53 -14.09
CA GLU A 56 -10.57 -10.93 -13.77
C GLU A 56 -9.55 -11.90 -14.39
N GLN A 57 -9.08 -11.63 -15.62
CA GLN A 57 -8.08 -12.49 -16.29
C GLN A 57 -6.74 -12.52 -15.56
N ILE A 58 -6.35 -11.42 -14.89
CA ILE A 58 -5.05 -11.30 -14.22
C ILE A 58 -5.09 -11.65 -12.72
N LYS A 59 -6.27 -11.89 -12.14
CA LYS A 59 -6.41 -12.29 -10.73
C LYS A 59 -5.54 -13.49 -10.35
N PRO A 60 -5.48 -14.60 -11.13
CA PRO A 60 -4.65 -15.76 -10.77
C PRO A 60 -3.16 -15.41 -10.70
N ASP A 61 -2.65 -14.68 -11.68
CA ASP A 61 -1.25 -14.25 -11.75
C ASP A 61 -0.85 -13.34 -10.58
N LEU A 62 -1.78 -12.49 -10.13
CA LEU A 62 -1.58 -11.65 -8.95
C LEU A 62 -1.61 -12.47 -7.67
N LYS A 63 -2.50 -13.46 -7.57
CA LYS A 63 -2.58 -14.36 -6.42
C LYS A 63 -1.28 -15.15 -6.23
N GLU A 64 -0.69 -15.66 -7.30
CA GLU A 64 0.62 -16.33 -7.27
C GLU A 64 1.75 -15.43 -6.76
N LYS A 65 1.61 -14.11 -6.94
CA LYS A 65 2.53 -13.08 -6.45
C LYS A 65 2.20 -12.60 -5.03
N GLY A 66 1.22 -13.22 -4.37
CA GLY A 66 0.78 -12.84 -3.02
C GLY A 66 -0.10 -11.59 -2.98
N ILE A 67 -0.75 -11.24 -4.10
CA ILE A 67 -1.66 -10.11 -4.21
C ILE A 67 -3.10 -10.63 -4.34
N ASN A 68 -3.97 -10.25 -3.41
CA ASN A 68 -5.41 -10.51 -3.49
C ASN A 68 -6.09 -9.33 -4.20
N LEU A 69 -6.43 -9.50 -5.48
CA LEU A 69 -7.12 -8.46 -6.26
C LEU A 69 -8.64 -8.49 -5.97
N GLU A 70 -9.14 -7.42 -5.36
CA GLU A 70 -10.57 -7.15 -5.17
C GLU A 70 -11.05 -6.16 -6.24
N ILE A 71 -12.10 -6.51 -6.98
CA ILE A 71 -12.68 -5.64 -8.01
C ILE A 71 -13.99 -5.07 -7.48
N VAL A 72 -14.13 -3.75 -7.54
CA VAL A 72 -15.39 -3.04 -7.25
C VAL A 72 -15.95 -2.51 -8.56
N GLU A 73 -17.10 -3.01 -8.98
CA GLU A 73 -17.74 -2.57 -10.21
C GLU A 73 -18.54 -1.28 -9.99
N PHE A 74 -18.35 -0.32 -10.90
CA PHE A 74 -19.09 0.94 -10.96
C PHE A 74 -19.82 1.06 -12.29
N ASN A 75 -21.06 1.54 -12.26
CA ASN A 75 -21.91 1.72 -13.45
C ASN A 75 -21.89 3.17 -13.98
N ASP A 76 -21.04 4.03 -13.43
CA ASP A 76 -20.87 5.43 -13.80
C ASP A 76 -19.39 5.84 -13.79
N TYR A 77 -19.10 7.04 -14.26
CA TYR A 77 -17.73 7.56 -14.45
C TYR A 77 -17.29 8.57 -13.39
N VAL A 78 -18.14 8.88 -12.40
CA VAL A 78 -17.86 9.87 -11.36
C VAL A 78 -17.39 9.20 -10.08
N GLN A 79 -18.12 8.17 -9.64
CA GLN A 79 -17.86 7.49 -8.38
C GLN A 79 -16.48 6.84 -8.27
N PRO A 80 -15.87 6.24 -9.33
CA PRO A 80 -14.56 5.62 -9.18
C PRO A 80 -13.43 6.59 -8.78
N ASN A 81 -13.50 7.86 -9.20
CA ASN A 81 -12.52 8.87 -8.81
C ASN A 81 -12.77 9.39 -7.39
N ILE A 82 -14.04 9.57 -7.01
CA ILE A 82 -14.40 9.95 -5.63
C ILE A 82 -13.95 8.88 -4.65
N ALA A 83 -14.27 7.60 -4.92
CA ALA A 83 -13.88 6.48 -4.06
C ALA A 83 -12.36 6.32 -3.95
N LEU A 84 -11.61 6.61 -5.02
CA LEU A 84 -10.15 6.64 -4.98
C LEU A 84 -9.62 7.80 -4.11
N ASN A 85 -10.15 9.02 -4.29
CA ASN A 85 -9.78 10.19 -3.51
C ASN A 85 -10.05 10.00 -2.01
N ASP A 86 -11.17 9.34 -1.68
CA ASP A 86 -11.59 9.05 -0.31
C ASP A 86 -10.84 7.85 0.29
N ARG A 87 -9.90 7.24 -0.45
CA ARG A 87 -9.09 6.08 -0.08
C ARG A 87 -9.91 4.82 0.20
N GLU A 88 -11.08 4.69 -0.43
CA GLU A 88 -11.87 3.46 -0.42
C GLU A 88 -11.37 2.42 -1.43
N LEU A 89 -10.61 2.89 -2.42
CA LEU A 89 -9.93 2.11 -3.46
C LEU A 89 -8.43 2.41 -3.43
N ASP A 90 -7.62 1.44 -3.85
CA ASP A 90 -6.18 1.63 -4.07
C ASP A 90 -5.89 2.19 -5.47
N ALA A 91 -6.75 1.87 -6.44
CA ALA A 91 -6.70 2.38 -7.81
C ALA A 91 -8.09 2.32 -8.48
N ASN A 92 -8.23 2.95 -9.64
CA ASN A 92 -9.33 2.69 -10.56
C ASN A 92 -8.83 2.43 -11.99
N PHE A 93 -9.62 1.69 -12.77
CA PHE A 93 -9.37 1.37 -14.17
C PHE A 93 -10.66 1.49 -14.95
N PHE A 94 -10.90 2.67 -15.53
CA PHE A 94 -12.10 2.95 -16.34
C PHE A 94 -11.96 4.12 -17.32
N GLN A 95 -11.04 5.06 -17.05
CA GLN A 95 -10.94 6.35 -17.74
C GLN A 95 -9.65 6.49 -18.56
N PRO A 96 -9.67 7.29 -19.64
CA PRO A 96 -8.45 7.80 -20.27
C PRO A 96 -7.93 9.06 -19.54
N GLU A 97 -6.66 9.40 -19.78
CA GLU A 97 -5.99 10.55 -19.16
C GLU A 97 -6.71 11.91 -19.34
N PRO A 98 -7.29 12.26 -20.52
CA PRO A 98 -8.00 13.53 -20.66
C PRO A 98 -9.19 13.66 -19.71
N TYR A 99 -9.92 12.57 -19.43
CA TYR A 99 -11.03 12.61 -18.48
C TYR A 99 -10.55 12.85 -17.05
N LEU A 100 -9.42 12.26 -16.67
CA LEU A 100 -8.81 12.49 -15.35
C LEU A 100 -8.36 13.95 -15.16
N ASN A 101 -7.81 14.57 -16.21
CA ASN A 101 -7.34 15.95 -16.14
C ASN A 101 -8.47 16.97 -15.99
N ASP A 102 -9.67 16.64 -16.47
CA ASP A 102 -10.86 17.49 -16.40
C ASP A 102 -11.75 17.20 -15.15
N PHE A 103 -11.40 16.19 -14.35
CA PHE A 103 -12.16 15.73 -13.18
C PHE A 103 -11.85 16.57 -11.92
#